data_AF-A0A8T0EMF9-F1
#
_entry.id   AF-A0A8T0EMF9-F1
#
_cell.length_a   1.000
_cell.length_b   1.000
_cell.length_c   1.000
_cell.angle_alpha   90.00
_cell.angle_beta   90.00
_cell.angle_gamma   90.00
#
_symmetry.space_group_name_H-M   'P 1'
#
loop_
_entity.id
_entity.type
_entity.pdbx_description
1 polymer ?
#
loop_
_entity_poly.entity_id
_entity_poly.type
_entity_poly.pdbx_seq_one_letter_code
_entity_poly.pdbx_strand_id
1 'polypeptide(L)'
;MRSATAEDLVRATKPVTLATAKAVAAGKSCKQEDIIVAANMGRKAIFDLLMVSKAAAYTSETQKLKHEILASGHNTAVHFRELLQMVHQVVQKPTHENKQQLSTISRTIAQSVQELASCAESLKGADWEDPDDPMIIAENELLGAANSIDAAAKKLANLKPRISKQHEADESLNFDEMILEAAKSIAAATSALVKAASAAQRELVAAGKVSSHTVCTTDDGQWSEGLISAAKLVAAATHSLVEAANSLVQGHASEEKLISSAKQVASSTAQLLVACKVKADPDSQSMHRLQQAGNAVKRATDNLVRAAQQAIEHDEERSLVINKRMVGGIAQEIVAREEILRKERELEEARVKLAALRKAKYGNRSPDEYQGYGSQ
;
A
#
# COMPACT_ATOMS: atom_id res chain seq x y z
N MET A 1 10.73 -32.54 24.18
CA MET A 1 10.36 -32.08 22.82
C MET A 1 9.69 -30.73 22.97
N ARG A 2 10.08 -29.71 22.18
CA ARG A 2 9.33 -28.44 22.18
C ARG A 2 7.91 -28.74 21.68
N SER A 3 6.88 -28.27 22.38
CA SER A 3 5.53 -28.23 21.84
C SER A 3 5.52 -27.25 20.67
N ALA A 4 4.90 -27.64 19.56
CA ALA A 4 4.64 -26.73 18.45
C ALA A 4 3.18 -26.30 18.49
N THR A 5 2.94 -25.03 18.18
CA THR A 5 1.60 -24.46 18.10
C THR A 5 1.01 -24.60 16.69
N ALA A 6 -0.28 -24.26 16.53
CA ALA A 6 -0.91 -24.16 15.22
C ALA A 6 -0.18 -23.16 14.30
N GLU A 7 0.29 -22.04 14.86
CA GLU A 7 1.07 -21.03 14.12
C GLU A 7 2.38 -21.60 13.59
N ASP A 8 3.08 -22.41 14.40
CA ASP A 8 4.32 -23.05 13.96
C ASP A 8 4.04 -23.98 12.78
N LEU A 9 2.92 -24.71 12.82
CA LEU A 9 2.51 -25.64 11.75
C LEU A 9 2.20 -24.89 10.45
N VAL A 10 1.43 -23.80 10.50
CA VAL A 10 1.16 -22.94 9.32
C VAL A 10 2.42 -22.24 8.83
N ARG A 11 3.28 -21.76 9.73
CA ARG A 11 4.57 -21.16 9.35
C ARG A 11 5.46 -22.17 8.64
N ALA A 12 5.44 -23.43 9.04
CA ALA A 12 6.25 -24.48 8.44
C ALA A 12 5.79 -24.86 7.02
N THR A 13 4.55 -24.58 6.62
CA THR A 13 4.09 -24.83 5.24
C THR A 13 4.63 -23.81 4.23
N LYS A 14 4.80 -22.54 4.63
CA LYS A 14 5.24 -21.44 3.73
C LYS A 14 6.56 -21.77 3.00
N PRO A 15 7.64 -22.24 3.68
CA PRO A 15 8.87 -22.66 3.01
C PRO A 15 8.71 -23.84 2.04
N VAL A 16 7.76 -24.74 2.29
CA VAL A 16 7.50 -25.91 1.43
C VAL A 16 6.93 -25.45 0.10
N THR A 17 5.94 -24.55 0.11
CA THR A 17 5.36 -23.96 -1.10
C THR A 17 6.42 -23.25 -1.94
N LEU A 18 7.28 -22.46 -1.30
CA LEU A 18 8.38 -21.77 -1.99
C LEU A 18 9.40 -22.76 -2.59
N ALA A 19 9.76 -23.80 -1.84
CA ALA A 19 10.68 -24.83 -2.32
C ALA A 19 10.09 -25.61 -3.50
N THR A 20 8.79 -25.90 -3.47
CA THR A 20 8.06 -26.54 -4.57
C THR A 20 8.10 -25.69 -5.83
N ALA A 21 7.79 -24.39 -5.73
CA ALA A 21 7.86 -23.48 -6.87
C ALA A 21 9.27 -23.41 -7.48
N LYS A 22 10.30 -23.34 -6.63
CA LYS A 22 11.70 -23.38 -7.08
C LYS A 22 12.10 -24.71 -7.71
N ALA A 23 11.65 -25.84 -7.19
CA ALA A 23 11.91 -27.15 -7.78
C ALA A 23 11.29 -27.29 -9.18
N VAL A 24 10.05 -26.80 -9.37
CA VAL A 24 9.42 -26.75 -10.70
C VAL A 24 10.20 -25.85 -11.65
N ALA A 25 10.60 -24.66 -11.21
CA ALA A 25 11.37 -23.72 -12.03
C ALA A 25 12.73 -24.31 -12.43
N ALA A 26 13.45 -24.93 -11.48
CA ALA A 26 14.72 -25.61 -11.71
C ALA A 26 14.58 -26.79 -12.68
N GLY A 27 13.52 -27.59 -12.54
CA GLY A 27 13.22 -28.66 -13.49
C GLY A 27 12.92 -28.14 -14.90
N LYS A 28 12.25 -26.98 -15.03
CA LYS A 28 11.99 -26.36 -16.33
C LYS A 28 13.24 -25.76 -16.96
N SER A 29 14.12 -25.15 -16.17
CA SER A 29 15.35 -24.50 -16.63
C SER A 29 16.46 -25.51 -16.96
N CYS A 30 16.45 -26.68 -16.33
CA CYS A 30 17.49 -27.71 -16.41
C CYS A 30 18.90 -27.22 -16.03
N LYS A 31 19.00 -26.11 -15.27
CA LYS A 31 20.28 -25.57 -14.81
C LYS A 31 20.72 -26.27 -13.52
N GLN A 32 21.95 -26.78 -13.50
CA GLN A 32 22.52 -27.50 -12.36
C GLN A 32 22.47 -26.68 -11.06
N GLU A 33 22.79 -25.38 -11.12
CA GLU A 33 22.78 -24.48 -9.97
C GLU A 33 21.38 -24.30 -9.37
N ASP A 34 20.37 -24.07 -10.21
CA ASP A 34 18.98 -23.95 -9.78
C ASP A 34 18.50 -25.21 -9.06
N ILE A 35 18.91 -26.38 -9.56
CA ILE A 35 18.54 -27.69 -8.98
C ILE A 35 19.19 -27.89 -7.61
N ILE A 36 20.47 -27.53 -7.45
CA ILE A 36 21.17 -27.60 -6.16
C ILE A 36 20.48 -26.68 -5.13
N VAL A 37 20.10 -25.46 -5.54
CA VAL A 37 19.38 -24.52 -4.68
C VAL A 37 18.01 -25.09 -4.29
N ALA A 38 17.24 -25.58 -5.27
CA ALA A 38 15.92 -26.16 -5.02
C ALA A 38 15.97 -27.39 -4.11
N ALA A 39 16.94 -28.28 -4.31
CA ALA A 39 17.13 -29.47 -3.48
C ALA A 39 17.49 -29.12 -2.03
N ASN A 40 18.39 -28.15 -1.83
CA ASN A 40 18.78 -27.70 -0.48
C ASN A 40 17.62 -27.02 0.25
N MET A 41 16.87 -26.16 -0.46
CA MET A 41 15.67 -25.52 0.10
C MET A 41 14.60 -26.54 0.44
N GLY A 42 14.32 -27.48 -0.46
CA GLY A 42 13.37 -28.56 -0.26
C GLY A 42 13.72 -29.44 0.93
N ARG A 43 14.98 -29.87 1.05
CA ARG A 43 15.47 -30.67 2.18
C ARG A 43 15.21 -29.98 3.51
N LYS A 44 15.56 -28.69 3.63
CA LYS A 44 15.34 -27.93 4.86
C LYS A 44 13.85 -27.75 5.15
N ALA A 45 13.07 -27.32 4.15
CA ALA A 45 11.63 -27.08 4.31
C ALA A 45 10.87 -28.33 4.75
N ILE A 46 11.14 -29.50 4.13
CA ILE A 46 10.49 -30.76 4.49
C ILE A 46 10.96 -31.26 5.87
N PHE A 47 12.24 -31.11 6.21
CA PHE A 47 12.73 -31.46 7.55
C PHE A 47 12.02 -30.65 8.64
N ASP A 48 11.97 -29.32 8.48
CA ASP A 48 11.33 -28.42 9.43
C ASP A 48 9.82 -28.73 9.51
N LEU A 49 9.14 -28.93 8.38
CA LEU A 49 7.72 -29.33 8.32
C LEU A 49 7.45 -30.61 9.12
N LEU A 50 8.24 -31.66 8.91
CA LEU A 50 8.03 -32.94 9.59
C LEU A 50 8.29 -32.84 11.11
N MET A 51 9.29 -32.07 11.50
CA MET A 51 9.59 -31.82 12.92
C MET A 51 8.44 -31.07 13.60
N VAL A 52 7.90 -30.03 12.95
CA VAL A 52 6.77 -29.25 13.45
C VAL A 52 5.48 -30.06 13.43
N SER A 53 5.18 -30.80 12.35
CA SER A 53 4.01 -31.68 12.25
C SER A 53 3.99 -32.71 13.36
N LYS A 54 5.15 -33.33 13.64
CA LYS A 54 5.29 -34.26 14.77
C LYS A 54 5.02 -33.56 16.09
N ALA A 55 5.62 -32.41 16.33
CA ALA A 55 5.44 -31.66 17.58
C ALA A 55 3.99 -31.19 17.78
N ALA A 56 3.33 -30.69 16.74
CA ALA A 56 1.94 -30.24 16.76
C ALA A 56 0.96 -31.40 17.00
N ALA A 57 1.24 -32.58 16.40
CA ALA A 57 0.48 -33.80 16.61
C ALA A 57 0.53 -34.30 18.07
N TYR A 58 1.59 -33.98 18.83
CA TYR A 58 1.66 -34.27 20.26
C TYR A 58 0.90 -33.26 21.13
N THR A 59 0.68 -32.05 20.61
CA THR A 59 -0.13 -31.01 21.26
C THR A 59 -1.63 -31.21 21.00
N SER A 60 -2.01 -32.06 20.04
CA SER A 60 -3.41 -32.30 19.66
C SER A 60 -4.20 -33.01 20.75
N GLU A 61 -5.39 -32.51 21.07
CA GLU A 61 -6.27 -33.12 22.09
C GLU A 61 -6.97 -34.40 21.60
N THR A 62 -7.21 -34.51 20.28
CA THR A 62 -7.90 -35.66 19.70
C THR A 62 -6.97 -36.58 18.92
N GLN A 63 -7.17 -37.89 19.07
CA GLN A 63 -6.41 -38.92 18.36
C GLN A 63 -6.62 -38.85 16.84
N LYS A 64 -7.80 -38.39 16.39
CA LYS A 64 -8.13 -38.18 14.98
C LYS A 64 -7.25 -37.08 14.37
N LEU A 65 -7.24 -35.89 14.98
CA LEU A 65 -6.44 -34.75 14.50
C LEU A 65 -4.94 -35.06 14.51
N LYS A 66 -4.48 -35.77 15.54
CA LYS A 66 -3.10 -36.28 15.61
C LYS A 66 -2.74 -37.15 14.41
N HIS A 67 -3.63 -38.05 14.00
CA HIS A 67 -3.41 -38.90 12.83
C HIS A 67 -3.43 -38.09 11.53
N GLU A 68 -4.37 -37.15 11.39
CA GLU A 68 -4.51 -36.28 10.22
C GLU A 68 -3.28 -35.38 10.01
N ILE A 69 -2.74 -34.77 11.08
CA ILE A 69 -1.51 -33.94 11.01
C ILE A 69 -0.32 -34.79 10.56
N LEU A 70 -0.13 -35.96 11.17
CA LEU A 70 1.00 -36.84 10.83
C LEU A 70 0.88 -37.38 9.39
N ALA A 71 -0.32 -37.77 8.98
CA ALA A 71 -0.59 -38.25 7.63
C ALA A 71 -0.36 -37.14 6.59
N SER A 72 -0.88 -35.93 6.84
CA SER A 72 -0.71 -34.79 5.92
C SER A 72 0.76 -34.38 5.80
N GLY A 73 1.51 -34.36 6.90
CA GLY A 73 2.95 -34.08 6.90
C GLY A 73 3.74 -35.15 6.14
N HIS A 74 3.39 -36.42 6.32
CA HIS A 74 3.99 -37.54 5.59
C HIS A 74 3.69 -37.47 4.09
N ASN A 75 2.43 -37.27 3.70
CA ASN A 75 1.99 -37.15 2.31
C ASN A 75 2.70 -35.99 1.61
N THR A 76 2.81 -34.83 2.27
CA THR A 76 3.56 -33.68 1.75
C THR A 76 5.02 -34.04 1.46
N ALA A 77 5.68 -34.78 2.36
CA ALA A 77 7.06 -35.23 2.13
C ALA A 77 7.19 -36.26 0.99
N VAL A 78 6.21 -37.16 0.85
CA VAL A 78 6.15 -38.15 -0.24
C VAL A 78 5.98 -37.45 -1.59
N HIS A 79 5.01 -36.55 -1.71
CA HIS A 79 4.78 -35.77 -2.94
C HIS A 79 5.98 -34.88 -3.28
N PHE A 80 6.65 -34.30 -2.27
CA PHE A 80 7.86 -33.52 -2.51
C PHE A 80 9.02 -34.39 -3.02
N ARG A 81 9.17 -35.62 -2.50
CA ARG A 81 10.13 -36.59 -3.02
C ARG A 81 9.83 -36.95 -4.48
N GLU A 82 8.57 -37.19 -4.81
CA GLU A 82 8.12 -37.45 -6.19
C GLU A 82 8.44 -36.29 -7.12
N LEU A 83 8.28 -35.05 -6.66
CA LEU A 83 8.68 -33.86 -7.42
C LEU A 83 10.17 -33.86 -7.71
N LEU A 84 11.02 -34.15 -6.72
CA LEU A 84 12.48 -34.21 -6.93
C LEU A 84 12.89 -35.34 -7.88
N GLN A 85 12.22 -36.50 -7.81
CA GLN A 85 12.42 -37.61 -8.75
C GLN A 85 12.03 -37.20 -10.18
N MET A 86 10.91 -36.48 -10.33
CA MET A 86 10.48 -35.95 -11.62
C MET A 86 11.45 -34.89 -12.15
N VAL A 87 11.98 -34.00 -11.30
CA VAL A 87 13.03 -33.05 -11.68
C VAL A 87 14.26 -33.79 -12.22
N HIS A 88 14.69 -34.86 -11.54
CA HIS A 88 15.80 -35.68 -11.99
C HIS A 88 15.53 -36.33 -13.36
N GLN A 89 14.32 -36.86 -13.55
CA GLN A 89 13.89 -37.44 -14.84
C GLN A 89 13.87 -36.39 -15.96
N VAL A 90 13.39 -35.17 -15.69
CA VAL A 90 13.39 -34.06 -16.65
C VAL A 90 14.81 -33.66 -17.04
N VAL A 91 15.76 -33.67 -16.10
CA VAL A 91 17.18 -33.38 -16.40
C VAL A 91 17.79 -34.44 -17.31
N GLN A 92 17.48 -35.72 -17.07
CA GLN A 92 17.96 -36.80 -17.93
C GLN A 92 17.29 -36.78 -19.31
N LYS A 93 15.99 -36.46 -19.35
CA LYS A 93 15.17 -36.48 -20.57
C LYS A 93 14.19 -35.30 -20.57
N PRO A 94 14.57 -34.13 -21.14
CA PRO A 94 13.77 -32.91 -21.09
C PRO A 94 12.66 -32.89 -22.15
N THR A 95 11.65 -33.75 -22.01
CA THR A 95 10.45 -33.74 -22.87
C THR A 95 9.40 -32.74 -22.37
N HIS A 96 8.52 -32.29 -23.26
CA HIS A 96 7.40 -31.43 -22.89
C HIS A 96 6.46 -32.10 -21.87
N GLU A 97 6.19 -33.40 -22.06
CA GLU A 97 5.36 -34.21 -21.17
C GLU A 97 5.93 -34.26 -19.73
N ASN A 98 7.23 -34.56 -19.58
CA ASN A 98 7.86 -34.60 -18.25
C ASN A 98 7.83 -33.22 -17.57
N LYS A 99 8.00 -32.13 -18.35
CA LYS A 99 7.90 -30.76 -17.81
C LYS A 99 6.49 -30.38 -17.39
N GLN A 100 5.45 -30.90 -18.04
CA GLN A 100 4.06 -30.72 -17.60
C GLN A 100 3.78 -31.48 -16.30
N GLN A 101 4.32 -32.69 -16.14
CA GLN A 101 4.15 -33.49 -14.92
C GLN A 101 4.67 -32.79 -13.65
N LEU A 102 5.73 -31.97 -13.75
CA LEU A 102 6.20 -31.13 -12.64
C LEU A 102 5.11 -30.20 -12.09
N SER A 103 4.31 -29.60 -12.98
CA SER A 103 3.22 -28.72 -12.60
C SER A 103 2.04 -29.48 -11.98
N THR A 104 1.81 -30.72 -12.40
CA THR A 104 0.80 -31.61 -11.79
C THR A 104 1.20 -31.97 -10.35
N ILE A 105 2.42 -32.46 -10.14
CA ILE A 105 2.90 -32.84 -8.80
C ILE A 105 2.93 -31.63 -7.86
N SER A 106 3.34 -30.46 -8.36
CA SER A 106 3.30 -29.20 -7.61
C SER A 106 1.91 -28.88 -7.05
N ARG A 107 0.85 -29.13 -7.86
CA ARG A 107 -0.54 -28.94 -7.42
C ARG A 107 -0.94 -29.94 -6.33
N THR A 108 -0.51 -31.19 -6.45
CA THR A 108 -0.72 -32.20 -5.40
C THR A 108 -0.04 -31.81 -4.08
N ILE A 109 1.18 -31.27 -4.13
CA ILE A 109 1.87 -30.76 -2.93
C ILE A 109 1.09 -29.58 -2.33
N ALA A 110 0.62 -28.64 -3.15
CA ALA A 110 -0.18 -27.52 -2.68
C ALA A 110 -1.45 -27.98 -1.96
N GLN A 111 -2.10 -29.04 -2.46
CA GLN A 111 -3.25 -29.65 -1.80
C GLN A 111 -2.90 -30.27 -0.45
N SER A 112 -1.80 -31.04 -0.35
CA SER A 112 -1.35 -31.61 0.95
C SER A 112 -0.94 -30.52 1.95
N VAL A 113 -0.36 -29.43 1.47
CA VAL A 113 -0.05 -28.25 2.29
C VAL A 113 -1.33 -27.59 2.81
N GLN A 114 -2.37 -27.47 1.97
CA GLN A 114 -3.65 -26.91 2.38
C GLN A 114 -4.36 -27.79 3.42
N GLU A 115 -4.31 -29.12 3.26
CA GLU A 115 -4.82 -30.07 4.25
C GLU A 115 -4.11 -29.90 5.61
N LEU A 116 -2.80 -29.71 5.59
CA LEU A 116 -2.01 -29.48 6.80
C LEU A 116 -2.31 -28.13 7.47
N ALA A 117 -2.59 -27.09 6.68
CA ALA A 117 -3.05 -25.80 7.19
C ALA A 117 -4.43 -25.92 7.86
N SER A 118 -5.37 -26.64 7.25
CA SER A 118 -6.70 -26.90 7.84
C SER A 118 -6.63 -27.71 9.14
N CYS A 119 -5.67 -28.64 9.23
CA CYS A 119 -5.38 -29.33 10.50
C CYS A 119 -4.88 -28.35 11.58
N ALA A 120 -4.13 -27.32 11.21
CA ALA A 120 -3.68 -26.28 12.14
C ALA A 120 -4.84 -25.43 12.66
N GLU A 121 -5.79 -25.04 11.81
CA GLU A 121 -7.02 -24.34 12.23
C GLU A 121 -7.80 -25.19 13.26
N SER A 122 -7.91 -26.49 12.98
CA SER A 122 -8.57 -27.45 13.86
C SER A 122 -7.89 -27.63 15.22
N LEU A 123 -6.60 -27.26 15.38
CA LEU A 123 -5.88 -27.33 16.66
C LEU A 123 -6.28 -26.22 17.65
N LYS A 124 -6.78 -25.07 17.17
CA LYS A 124 -7.16 -23.92 18.02
C LYS A 124 -8.66 -23.63 18.05
N GLY A 125 -9.44 -24.26 17.16
CA GLY A 125 -10.89 -24.04 17.04
C GLY A 125 -11.23 -23.06 15.92
N ALA A 126 -12.52 -22.96 15.57
CA ALA A 126 -13.01 -22.24 14.39
C ALA A 126 -12.77 -20.72 14.39
N ASP A 127 -12.34 -20.14 15.52
CA ASP A 127 -12.07 -18.70 15.69
C ASP A 127 -10.57 -18.33 15.53
N TRP A 128 -9.74 -19.24 15.02
CA TRP A 128 -8.31 -18.98 14.83
C TRP A 128 -8.02 -18.21 13.53
N GLU A 129 -7.31 -17.10 13.66
CA GLU A 129 -6.85 -16.24 12.57
C GLU A 129 -5.31 -16.22 12.53
N ASP A 130 -4.66 -16.40 11.37
CA ASP A 130 -3.19 -16.31 11.21
C ASP A 130 -2.74 -14.83 11.37
N PRO A 131 -2.01 -14.46 12.45
CA PRO A 131 -1.56 -13.07 12.64
C PRO A 131 -0.58 -12.59 11.56
N ASP A 132 0.07 -13.53 10.86
CA ASP A 132 1.00 -13.26 9.75
C ASP A 132 0.30 -13.34 8.37
N ASP A 133 -1.04 -13.34 8.32
CA ASP A 133 -1.81 -13.28 7.07
C ASP A 133 -1.69 -11.87 6.46
N PRO A 134 -1.14 -11.74 5.24
CA PRO A 134 -1.05 -10.46 4.52
C PRO A 134 -2.38 -9.72 4.41
N MET A 135 -3.49 -10.46 4.37
CA MET A 135 -4.82 -9.87 4.28
C MET A 135 -5.25 -9.19 5.58
N ILE A 136 -5.03 -9.85 6.72
CA ILE A 136 -5.31 -9.29 8.05
C ILE A 136 -4.39 -8.11 8.33
N ILE A 137 -3.11 -8.22 7.95
CA ILE A 137 -2.15 -7.12 8.04
C ILE A 137 -2.64 -5.94 7.20
N ALA A 138 -3.06 -6.18 5.96
CA ALA A 138 -3.55 -5.13 5.10
C ALA A 138 -4.81 -4.44 5.63
N GLU A 139 -5.76 -5.22 6.15
CA GLU A 139 -6.96 -4.68 6.77
C GLU A 139 -6.66 -3.83 8.01
N ASN A 140 -5.82 -4.34 8.91
CA ASN A 140 -5.39 -3.62 10.11
C ASN A 140 -4.63 -2.34 9.77
N GLU A 141 -3.74 -2.39 8.79
CA GLU A 141 -2.97 -1.23 8.32
C GLU A 141 -3.87 -0.17 7.65
N LEU A 142 -4.87 -0.59 6.85
CA LEU A 142 -5.85 0.31 6.25
C LEU A 142 -6.72 0.99 7.32
N LEU A 143 -7.23 0.22 8.28
CA LEU A 143 -8.02 0.76 9.39
C LEU A 143 -7.16 1.69 10.26
N GLY A 144 -5.91 1.32 10.51
CA GLY A 144 -4.93 2.18 11.19
C GLY A 144 -4.69 3.50 10.46
N ALA A 145 -4.54 3.47 9.13
CA ALA A 145 -4.41 4.66 8.30
C ALA A 145 -5.66 5.56 8.37
N ALA A 146 -6.86 4.97 8.29
CA ALA A 146 -8.11 5.72 8.42
C ALA A 146 -8.27 6.36 9.81
N ASN A 147 -7.95 5.63 10.88
CA ASN A 147 -7.98 6.14 12.25
C ASN A 147 -6.98 7.28 12.47
N SER A 148 -5.79 7.18 11.87
CA SER A 148 -4.78 8.24 11.88
C SER A 148 -5.28 9.52 11.19
N ILE A 149 -5.97 9.37 10.05
CA ILE A 149 -6.62 10.50 9.36
C ILE A 149 -7.72 11.12 10.24
N ASP A 150 -8.58 10.31 10.86
CA ASP A 150 -9.64 10.80 11.75
C ASP A 150 -9.07 11.56 12.95
N ALA A 151 -7.94 11.12 13.51
CA ALA A 151 -7.25 11.82 14.58
C ALA A 151 -6.69 13.17 14.11
N ALA A 152 -6.12 13.23 12.89
CA ALA A 152 -5.66 14.48 12.30
C ALA A 152 -6.81 15.45 12.03
N ALA A 153 -7.95 14.96 11.54
CA ALA A 153 -9.17 15.75 11.32
C ALA A 153 -9.72 16.32 12.64
N LYS A 154 -9.77 15.49 13.70
CA LYS A 154 -10.19 15.94 15.05
C LYS A 154 -9.26 17.01 15.61
N LYS A 155 -7.95 16.86 15.43
CA LYS A 155 -6.97 17.88 15.83
C LYS A 155 -7.27 19.21 15.12
N LEU A 156 -7.60 19.15 13.82
CA LEU A 156 -7.94 20.34 13.03
C LEU A 156 -9.26 21.00 13.46
N ALA A 157 -10.25 20.22 13.91
CA ALA A 157 -11.53 20.72 14.41
C ALA A 157 -11.42 21.51 15.73
N ASN A 158 -10.39 21.24 16.53
CA ASN A 158 -10.14 21.95 17.79
C ASN A 158 -9.30 23.23 17.62
N LEU A 159 -8.83 23.53 16.40
CA LEU A 159 -8.07 24.73 16.11
C LEU A 159 -9.01 25.93 15.97
N LYS A 160 -8.66 27.03 16.64
CA LYS A 160 -9.31 28.32 16.44
C LYS A 160 -8.50 29.18 15.46
N PRO A 161 -9.14 29.90 14.53
CA PRO A 161 -8.49 30.94 13.74
C PRO A 161 -7.75 31.94 14.64
N ARG A 162 -6.68 32.56 14.12
CA ARG A 162 -5.89 33.52 14.87
C ARG A 162 -6.74 34.79 15.13
N ILE A 163 -7.24 34.98 16.37
CA ILE A 163 -7.90 36.23 16.76
C ILE A 163 -6.81 37.30 16.95
N SER A 164 -6.40 37.94 15.86
CA SER A 164 -5.42 39.01 15.88
C SER A 164 -6.10 40.30 16.34
N LYS A 165 -5.65 40.89 17.47
CA LYS A 165 -6.20 42.15 18.03
C LYS A 165 -5.90 43.41 17.21
N GLN A 166 -5.24 43.28 16.06
CA GLN A 166 -4.78 44.39 15.23
C GLN A 166 -4.83 44.03 13.75
N HIS A 167 -6.01 43.89 13.13
CA HIS A 167 -6.18 44.34 11.73
C HIS A 167 -7.65 44.38 11.31
N GLU A 168 -7.88 45.26 10.35
CA GLU A 168 -9.15 45.61 9.73
C GLU A 168 -9.72 44.46 8.87
N ALA A 169 -11.06 44.41 8.82
CA ALA A 169 -11.94 43.59 7.98
C ALA A 169 -12.26 42.15 8.45
N ASP A 170 -13.57 41.97 8.64
CA ASP A 170 -14.35 40.73 8.75
C ASP A 170 -14.02 39.66 7.66
N GLU A 171 -13.37 40.07 6.56
CA GLU A 171 -13.11 39.24 5.38
C GLU A 171 -11.94 38.24 5.54
N SER A 172 -10.90 38.52 6.34
CA SER A 172 -9.75 37.59 6.47
C SER A 172 -10.10 36.36 7.33
N LEU A 173 -10.96 36.54 8.34
CA LEU A 173 -11.45 35.44 9.17
C LEU A 173 -12.29 34.45 8.35
N ASN A 174 -13.07 34.97 7.38
CA ASN A 174 -13.84 34.13 6.46
C ASN A 174 -12.96 33.23 5.58
N PHE A 175 -11.78 33.69 5.18
CA PHE A 175 -10.84 32.87 4.42
C PHE A 175 -10.24 31.74 5.27
N ASP A 176 -9.75 32.06 6.46
CA ASP A 176 -9.17 31.06 7.38
C ASP A 176 -10.18 29.98 7.76
N GLU A 177 -11.42 30.36 8.01
CA GLU A 177 -12.52 29.41 8.27
C GLU A 177 -12.85 28.55 7.04
N MET A 178 -12.88 29.14 5.84
CA MET A 178 -13.09 28.40 4.60
C MET A 178 -11.98 27.37 4.35
N ILE A 179 -10.72 27.72 4.60
CA ILE A 179 -9.59 26.79 4.48
C ILE A 179 -9.69 25.66 5.50
N LEU A 180 -10.02 25.97 6.76
CA LEU A 180 -10.21 24.95 7.79
C LEU A 180 -11.34 23.99 7.43
N GLU A 181 -12.49 24.50 6.99
CA GLU A 181 -13.64 23.66 6.59
C GLU A 181 -13.30 22.79 5.37
N ALA A 182 -12.60 23.34 4.37
CA ALA A 182 -12.15 22.57 3.23
C ALA A 182 -11.13 21.48 3.62
N ALA A 183 -10.19 21.77 4.53
CA ALA A 183 -9.26 20.77 5.06
C ALA A 183 -9.96 19.67 5.87
N LYS A 184 -10.98 20.01 6.68
CA LYS A 184 -11.84 19.03 7.38
C LYS A 184 -12.59 18.15 6.39
N SER A 185 -13.17 18.75 5.35
CA SER A 185 -13.89 18.02 4.31
C SER A 185 -12.97 17.05 3.57
N ILE A 186 -11.73 17.46 3.26
CA ILE A 186 -10.75 16.57 2.61
C ILE A 186 -10.38 15.42 3.55
N ALA A 187 -10.07 15.69 4.83
CA ALA A 187 -9.70 14.65 5.78
C ALA A 187 -10.85 13.65 6.04
N ALA A 188 -12.09 14.12 6.11
CA ALA A 188 -13.26 13.25 6.22
C ALA A 188 -13.43 12.38 4.97
N ALA A 189 -13.27 12.97 3.78
CA ALA A 189 -13.37 12.24 2.51
C ALA A 189 -12.25 11.21 2.32
N THR A 190 -11.01 11.52 2.73
CA THR A 190 -9.88 10.57 2.66
C THR A 190 -10.03 9.44 3.69
N SER A 191 -10.54 9.72 4.89
CA SER A 191 -10.91 8.67 5.86
C SER A 191 -11.98 7.72 5.30
N ALA A 192 -13.05 8.27 4.73
CA ALA A 192 -14.09 7.48 4.08
C ALA A 192 -13.56 6.65 2.90
N LEU A 193 -12.63 7.21 2.11
CA LEU A 193 -11.97 6.53 1.02
C LEU A 193 -11.16 5.31 1.51
N VAL A 194 -10.33 5.48 2.54
CA VAL A 194 -9.52 4.37 3.07
C VAL A 194 -10.39 3.28 3.70
N LYS A 195 -11.49 3.66 4.39
CA LYS A 195 -12.48 2.70 4.90
C LYS A 195 -13.19 1.95 3.78
N ALA A 196 -13.54 2.63 2.69
CA ALA A 196 -14.12 1.99 1.51
C ALA A 196 -13.12 1.05 0.80
N ALA A 197 -11.82 1.40 0.80
CA ALA A 197 -10.76 0.53 0.27
C ALA A 197 -10.63 -0.75 1.09
N SER A 198 -10.66 -0.65 2.43
CA SER A 198 -10.70 -1.81 3.32
C SER A 198 -11.93 -2.69 3.09
N ALA A 199 -13.11 -2.09 2.91
CA ALA A 199 -14.32 -2.85 2.59
C ALA A 199 -14.23 -3.57 1.23
N ALA A 200 -13.69 -2.90 0.20
CA ALA A 200 -13.48 -3.50 -1.11
C ALA A 200 -12.47 -4.66 -1.06
N GLN A 201 -11.40 -4.53 -0.27
CA GLN A 201 -10.45 -5.61 -0.04
C GLN A 201 -11.12 -6.81 0.64
N ARG A 202 -11.92 -6.57 1.70
CA ARG A 202 -12.64 -7.63 2.42
C ARG A 202 -13.63 -8.36 1.53
N GLU A 203 -14.35 -7.63 0.66
CA GLU A 203 -15.26 -8.22 -0.32
C GLU A 203 -14.54 -9.14 -1.31
N LEU A 204 -13.32 -8.77 -1.73
CA LEU A 204 -12.53 -9.60 -2.64
C LEU A 204 -12.08 -10.93 -2.04
N VAL A 205 -11.79 -10.94 -0.74
CA VAL A 205 -11.48 -12.17 0.00
C VAL A 205 -12.73 -13.03 0.14
N ALA A 206 -13.84 -12.43 0.55
CA ALA A 206 -15.10 -13.15 0.72
C ALA A 206 -15.60 -13.77 -0.59
N ALA A 207 -15.35 -13.11 -1.73
CA ALA A 207 -15.67 -13.62 -3.06
C ALA A 207 -14.68 -14.68 -3.58
N GLY A 208 -13.62 -15.00 -2.83
CA GLY A 208 -12.56 -15.92 -3.26
C GLY A 208 -11.73 -15.43 -4.45
N LYS A 209 -11.84 -14.14 -4.82
CA LYS A 209 -11.04 -13.50 -5.90
C LYS A 209 -9.60 -13.23 -5.45
N VAL A 210 -9.38 -13.15 -4.14
CA VAL A 210 -8.08 -13.07 -3.47
C VAL A 210 -8.01 -14.23 -2.48
N SER A 211 -6.92 -15.01 -2.51
CA SER A 211 -6.80 -16.20 -1.66
C SER A 211 -6.71 -15.81 -0.18
N SER A 212 -7.55 -16.41 0.66
CA SER A 212 -7.59 -16.17 2.12
C SER A 212 -6.32 -16.58 2.86
N HIS A 213 -5.41 -17.32 2.22
CA HIS A 213 -4.12 -17.71 2.78
C HIS A 213 -3.02 -17.33 1.79
N THR A 214 -2.73 -16.05 1.73
CA THR A 214 -1.76 -15.53 0.77
C THR A 214 -0.37 -15.50 1.39
N VAL A 215 0.64 -15.99 0.67
CA VAL A 215 2.05 -15.79 1.04
C VAL A 215 2.54 -14.52 0.33
N CYS A 216 3.37 -13.70 0.98
CA CYS A 216 3.95 -12.45 0.44
C CYS A 216 4.55 -12.59 -0.98
N THR A 217 4.94 -13.80 -1.41
CA THR A 217 5.49 -14.08 -2.76
C THR A 217 4.46 -14.35 -3.86
N THR A 218 3.16 -14.29 -3.54
CA THR A 218 2.08 -14.48 -4.51
C THR A 218 1.61 -13.14 -5.07
N ASP A 219 1.07 -13.13 -6.29
CA ASP A 219 0.53 -11.95 -6.98
C ASP A 219 -0.47 -11.16 -6.08
N ASP A 220 -1.28 -11.90 -5.33
CA ASP A 220 -2.24 -11.36 -4.37
C ASP A 220 -1.58 -10.70 -3.14
N GLY A 221 -0.46 -11.24 -2.65
CA GLY A 221 0.32 -10.65 -1.56
C GLY A 221 1.01 -9.35 -2.00
N GLN A 222 1.61 -9.32 -3.18
CA GLN A 222 2.20 -8.10 -3.75
C GLN A 222 1.14 -7.01 -4.00
N TRP A 223 -0.05 -7.42 -4.44
CA TRP A 223 -1.19 -6.51 -4.56
C TRP A 223 -1.60 -5.92 -3.21
N SER A 224 -1.71 -6.75 -2.15
CA SER A 224 -2.05 -6.27 -0.80
C SER A 224 -1.00 -5.29 -0.26
N GLU A 225 0.30 -5.53 -0.46
CA GLU A 225 1.36 -4.59 -0.08
C GLU A 225 1.26 -3.28 -0.87
N GLY A 226 0.97 -3.37 -2.17
CA GLY A 226 0.70 -2.21 -3.02
C GLY A 226 -0.46 -1.38 -2.50
N LEU A 227 -1.56 -2.03 -2.10
CA LEU A 227 -2.73 -1.38 -1.52
C LEU A 227 -2.41 -0.69 -0.19
N ILE A 228 -1.72 -1.38 0.72
CA ILE A 228 -1.26 -0.81 2.00
C ILE A 228 -0.39 0.42 1.75
N SER A 229 0.56 0.33 0.82
CA SER A 229 1.50 1.41 0.52
C SER A 229 0.78 2.66 0.00
N ALA A 230 -0.22 2.48 -0.86
CA ALA A 230 -1.03 3.57 -1.38
C ALA A 230 -1.87 4.23 -0.27
N ALA A 231 -2.47 3.45 0.62
CA ALA A 231 -3.24 4.00 1.73
C ALA A 231 -2.37 4.74 2.76
N LYS A 232 -1.18 4.23 3.08
CA LYS A 232 -0.19 4.93 3.91
C LYS A 232 0.21 6.26 3.28
N LEU A 233 0.37 6.31 1.96
CA LEU A 233 0.67 7.54 1.24
C LEU A 233 -0.48 8.55 1.33
N VAL A 234 -1.75 8.10 1.22
CA VAL A 234 -2.94 8.96 1.43
C VAL A 234 -2.98 9.52 2.84
N ALA A 235 -2.73 8.69 3.86
CA ALA A 235 -2.68 9.14 5.24
C ALA A 235 -1.58 10.18 5.48
N ALA A 236 -0.36 9.92 4.99
CA ALA A 236 0.75 10.86 5.08
C ALA A 236 0.46 12.19 4.36
N ALA A 237 -0.08 12.14 3.14
CA ALA A 237 -0.47 13.34 2.40
C ALA A 237 -1.55 14.14 3.13
N THR A 238 -2.54 13.46 3.71
CA THR A 238 -3.61 14.10 4.49
C THR A 238 -3.04 14.76 5.76
N HIS A 239 -2.08 14.12 6.42
CA HIS A 239 -1.41 14.72 7.58
C HIS A 239 -0.65 15.99 7.21
N SER A 240 0.12 15.97 6.11
CA SER A 240 0.82 17.16 5.61
C SER A 240 -0.16 18.28 5.23
N LEU A 241 -1.33 17.95 4.67
CA LEU A 241 -2.38 18.93 4.40
C LEU A 241 -2.94 19.56 5.68
N VAL A 242 -3.26 18.74 6.68
CA VAL A 242 -3.76 19.20 7.99
C VAL A 242 -2.74 20.12 8.66
N GLU A 243 -1.46 19.77 8.60
CA GLU A 243 -0.37 20.59 9.12
C GLU A 243 -0.22 21.90 8.35
N ALA A 244 -0.26 21.86 7.01
CA ALA A 244 -0.19 23.06 6.17
C ALA A 244 -1.36 24.01 6.43
N ALA A 245 -2.58 23.49 6.54
CA ALA A 245 -3.77 24.27 6.87
C ALA A 245 -3.68 24.90 8.27
N ASN A 246 -3.23 24.14 9.27
CA ASN A 246 -2.99 24.67 10.61
C ASN A 246 -1.92 25.77 10.60
N SER A 247 -0.79 25.56 9.93
CA SER A 247 0.26 26.57 9.85
C SER A 247 -0.19 27.81 9.09
N LEU A 248 -1.01 27.69 8.04
CA LEU A 248 -1.51 28.83 7.27
C LEU A 248 -2.44 29.71 8.12
N VAL A 249 -3.40 29.09 8.82
CA VAL A 249 -4.35 29.80 9.71
C VAL A 249 -3.62 30.45 10.90
N GLN A 250 -2.53 29.83 11.34
CA GLN A 250 -1.63 30.41 12.33
C GLN A 250 -0.62 31.39 11.72
N GLY A 251 -0.71 31.73 10.42
CA GLY A 251 0.16 32.62 9.65
C GLY A 251 1.65 32.28 9.68
N HIS A 252 1.99 30.99 9.72
CA HIS A 252 3.34 30.43 9.70
C HIS A 252 3.65 29.64 8.41
N ALA A 253 2.70 29.50 7.49
CA ALA A 253 2.88 28.85 6.20
C ALA A 253 2.29 29.71 5.09
N SER A 254 2.72 29.45 3.85
CA SER A 254 2.20 30.11 2.66
C SER A 254 1.07 29.30 2.00
N GLU A 255 0.25 30.00 1.24
CA GLU A 255 -0.87 29.46 0.47
C GLU A 255 -0.38 28.43 -0.56
N GLU A 256 0.82 28.59 -1.12
CA GLU A 256 1.40 27.62 -2.07
C GLU A 256 1.74 26.29 -1.40
N LYS A 257 2.16 26.30 -0.13
CA LYS A 257 2.39 25.06 0.64
C LYS A 257 1.08 24.30 0.85
N LEU A 258 -0.02 25.02 1.09
CA LEU A 258 -1.35 24.44 1.19
C LEU A 258 -1.80 23.84 -0.15
N ILE A 259 -1.66 24.58 -1.25
CA ILE A 259 -1.99 24.12 -2.61
C ILE A 259 -1.19 22.85 -2.97
N SER A 260 0.11 22.84 -2.69
CA SER A 260 0.98 21.69 -2.94
C SER A 260 0.52 20.45 -2.16
N SER A 261 0.21 20.63 -0.87
CA SER A 261 -0.28 19.54 0.00
C SER A 261 -1.63 18.99 -0.48
N ALA A 262 -2.55 19.87 -0.90
CA ALA A 262 -3.84 19.47 -1.46
C ALA A 262 -3.70 18.67 -2.77
N LYS A 263 -2.82 19.10 -3.67
CA LYS A 263 -2.50 18.37 -4.91
C LYS A 263 -1.88 17.00 -4.62
N GLN A 264 -1.05 16.89 -3.57
CA GLN A 264 -0.49 15.62 -3.14
C GLN A 264 -1.56 14.66 -2.59
N VAL A 265 -2.57 15.16 -1.86
CA VAL A 265 -3.72 14.35 -1.44
C VAL A 265 -4.52 13.84 -2.63
N ALA A 266 -4.79 14.69 -3.63
CA ALA A 266 -5.48 14.26 -4.85
C ALA A 266 -4.69 13.19 -5.62
N SER A 267 -3.37 13.36 -5.75
CA SER A 267 -2.48 12.41 -6.42
C SER A 267 -2.41 11.05 -5.71
N SER A 268 -2.21 11.05 -4.39
CA SER A 268 -2.18 9.81 -3.60
C SER A 268 -3.54 9.09 -3.60
N THR A 269 -4.64 9.86 -3.59
CA THR A 269 -6.00 9.32 -3.74
C THR A 269 -6.19 8.61 -5.08
N ALA A 270 -5.71 9.20 -6.17
CA ALA A 270 -5.76 8.58 -7.49
C ALA A 270 -4.96 7.26 -7.53
N GLN A 271 -3.78 7.23 -6.89
CA GLN A 271 -2.97 6.00 -6.78
C GLN A 271 -3.70 4.91 -6.00
N LEU A 272 -4.37 5.24 -4.89
CA LEU A 272 -5.15 4.27 -4.12
C LEU A 272 -6.34 3.72 -4.93
N LEU A 273 -7.04 4.57 -5.68
CA LEU A 273 -8.14 4.14 -6.56
C LEU A 273 -7.65 3.18 -7.64
N VAL A 274 -6.51 3.45 -8.26
CA VAL A 274 -5.92 2.57 -9.27
C VAL A 274 -5.51 1.23 -8.63
N ALA A 275 -4.85 1.26 -7.47
CA ALA A 275 -4.45 0.04 -6.75
C ALA A 275 -5.66 -0.86 -6.42
N CYS A 276 -6.78 -0.28 -5.97
CA CYS A 276 -8.00 -1.04 -5.69
C CYS A 276 -8.62 -1.65 -6.95
N LYS A 277 -8.61 -0.92 -8.08
CA LYS A 277 -9.26 -1.35 -9.33
C LYS A 277 -8.63 -2.58 -10.00
N VAL A 278 -7.39 -2.93 -9.67
CA VAL A 278 -6.67 -4.07 -10.30
C VAL A 278 -7.39 -5.40 -10.07
N LYS A 279 -7.95 -5.61 -8.87
CA LYS A 279 -8.61 -6.87 -8.49
C LYS A 279 -10.10 -6.69 -8.22
N ALA A 280 -10.57 -5.46 -7.99
CA ALA A 280 -11.96 -5.17 -7.63
C ALA A 280 -12.94 -5.25 -8.81
N ASP A 281 -14.16 -5.70 -8.52
CA ASP A 281 -15.27 -5.66 -9.47
C ASP A 281 -15.77 -4.21 -9.61
N PRO A 282 -15.77 -3.62 -10.83
CA PRO A 282 -16.22 -2.24 -11.03
C PRO A 282 -17.66 -1.98 -10.57
N ASP A 283 -18.52 -3.00 -10.64
CA ASP A 283 -19.95 -2.91 -10.31
C ASP A 283 -20.24 -3.29 -8.84
N SER A 284 -19.21 -3.61 -8.05
CA SER A 284 -19.39 -3.90 -6.61
C SER A 284 -19.84 -2.67 -5.82
N GLN A 285 -20.66 -2.91 -4.79
CA GLN A 285 -21.11 -1.85 -3.90
C GLN A 285 -19.93 -1.15 -3.21
N SER A 286 -18.89 -1.89 -2.83
CA SER A 286 -17.69 -1.33 -2.22
C SER A 286 -16.91 -0.45 -3.19
N MET A 287 -16.80 -0.82 -4.47
CA MET A 287 -16.16 0.05 -5.48
C MET A 287 -16.96 1.30 -5.79
N HIS A 288 -18.29 1.22 -5.83
CA HIS A 288 -19.11 2.42 -5.96
C HIS A 288 -18.88 3.40 -4.80
N ARG A 289 -18.83 2.89 -3.56
CA ARG A 289 -18.51 3.71 -2.37
C ARG A 289 -17.11 4.30 -2.46
N LEU A 290 -16.12 3.50 -2.86
CA LEU A 290 -14.74 3.95 -3.05
C LEU A 290 -14.65 5.07 -4.08
N GLN A 291 -15.31 4.92 -5.23
CA GLN A 291 -15.31 5.92 -6.30
C GLN A 291 -16.04 7.21 -5.87
N GLN A 292 -17.14 7.10 -5.12
CA GLN A 292 -17.84 8.26 -4.55
C GLN A 292 -16.94 9.02 -3.57
N ALA A 293 -16.27 8.31 -2.66
CA ALA A 293 -15.32 8.92 -1.72
C ALA A 293 -14.13 9.57 -2.46
N GLY A 294 -13.56 8.90 -3.46
CA GLY A 294 -12.48 9.45 -4.29
C GLY A 294 -12.89 10.71 -5.04
N ASN A 295 -14.11 10.75 -5.59
CA ASN A 295 -14.67 11.93 -6.23
C ASN A 295 -14.95 13.06 -5.22
N ALA A 296 -15.31 12.73 -3.98
CA ALA A 296 -15.47 13.71 -2.91
C ALA A 296 -14.12 14.33 -2.54
N VAL A 297 -13.06 13.52 -2.39
CA VAL A 297 -11.69 14.03 -2.16
C VAL A 297 -11.27 14.96 -3.28
N LYS A 298 -11.40 14.54 -4.55
CA LYS A 298 -11.03 15.36 -5.71
C LYS A 298 -11.74 16.72 -5.71
N ARG A 299 -13.06 16.72 -5.53
CA ARG A 299 -13.84 17.98 -5.48
C ARG A 299 -13.42 18.88 -4.31
N ALA A 300 -13.19 18.30 -3.14
CA ALA A 300 -12.77 19.05 -1.97
C ALA A 300 -11.36 19.65 -2.15
N THR A 301 -10.41 18.90 -2.73
CA THR A 301 -9.08 19.40 -3.06
C THR A 301 -9.10 20.47 -4.14
N ASP A 302 -9.92 20.32 -5.18
CA ASP A 302 -10.03 21.32 -6.26
C ASP A 302 -10.63 22.63 -5.74
N ASN A 303 -11.65 22.55 -4.88
CA ASN A 303 -12.24 23.72 -4.23
C ASN A 303 -11.23 24.42 -3.30
N LEU A 304 -10.46 23.68 -2.51
CA LEU A 304 -9.42 24.24 -1.65
C LEU A 304 -8.33 24.95 -2.46
N VAL A 305 -7.87 24.35 -3.57
CA VAL A 305 -6.85 24.95 -4.44
C VAL A 305 -7.37 26.24 -5.06
N ARG A 306 -8.63 26.26 -5.53
CA ARG A 306 -9.24 27.48 -6.08
C ARG A 306 -9.35 28.58 -5.02
N ALA A 307 -9.81 28.23 -3.81
CA ALA A 307 -9.90 29.17 -2.71
C ALA A 307 -8.54 29.78 -2.34
N ALA A 308 -7.51 28.94 -2.20
CA ALA A 308 -6.16 29.40 -1.92
C ALA A 308 -5.57 30.27 -3.05
N GLN A 309 -5.84 29.94 -4.32
CA GLN A 309 -5.37 30.74 -5.46
C GLN A 309 -6.01 32.13 -5.50
N GLN A 310 -7.32 32.22 -5.20
CA GLN A 310 -8.03 33.50 -5.14
C GLN A 310 -7.49 34.40 -4.03
N ALA A 311 -7.08 33.83 -2.90
CA ALA A 311 -6.46 34.60 -1.82
C ALA A 311 -5.10 35.17 -2.22
N ILE A 312 -4.28 34.40 -2.94
CA ILE A 312 -3.00 34.88 -3.48
C ILE A 312 -3.23 36.06 -4.43
N GLU A 313 -4.16 35.92 -5.38
CA GLU A 313 -4.47 36.97 -6.37
C GLU A 313 -4.94 38.27 -5.70
N HIS A 314 -5.81 38.18 -4.69
CA HIS A 314 -6.31 39.34 -3.97
C HIS A 314 -5.21 40.06 -3.16
N ASP A 315 -4.27 39.31 -2.56
CA ASP A 315 -3.17 39.89 -1.79
C ASP A 315 -2.14 40.59 -2.72
N GLU A 316 -1.88 40.01 -3.89
CA GLU A 316 -1.06 40.64 -4.94
C GLU A 316 -1.69 41.94 -5.46
N GLU A 317 -3.00 41.95 -5.75
CA GLU A 317 -3.72 43.16 -6.18
C GLU A 317 -3.66 44.28 -5.13
N ARG A 318 -3.85 43.95 -3.84
CA ARG A 318 -3.77 44.90 -2.73
C ARG A 318 -2.37 45.51 -2.58
N SER A 319 -1.33 44.67 -2.69
CA SER A 319 0.08 45.09 -2.65
C SER A 319 0.42 46.06 -3.79
N LEU A 320 -0.03 45.77 -5.01
CA LEU A 320 0.19 46.61 -6.19
C LEU A 320 -0.48 48.00 -6.05
N VAL A 321 -1.67 48.07 -5.46
CA VAL A 321 -2.39 49.34 -5.23
C VAL A 321 -1.68 50.24 -4.22
N ILE A 322 -1.11 49.67 -3.15
CA ILE A 322 -0.35 50.42 -2.13
C ILE A 322 0.95 50.98 -2.73
N ASN A 323 1.65 50.18 -3.53
CA ASN A 323 2.92 50.57 -4.16
C ASN A 323 2.74 51.74 -5.16
N LYS A 324 1.57 51.84 -5.81
CA LYS A 324 1.23 52.91 -6.76
C LYS A 324 1.10 54.30 -6.10
N ARG A 325 0.92 54.38 -4.76
CA ARG A 325 0.80 55.64 -4.01
C ARG A 325 2.13 56.20 -3.48
N MET A 326 3.21 55.43 -3.46
CA MET A 326 4.51 55.85 -2.90
C MET A 326 5.66 55.87 -3.94
N VAL A 327 5.88 57.06 -4.52
CA VAL A 327 7.15 57.62 -5.05
C VAL A 327 7.83 57.00 -6.29
N GLY A 328 8.01 57.83 -7.34
CA GLY A 328 9.18 57.85 -8.24
C GLY A 328 9.33 56.74 -9.29
N GLY A 329 8.71 56.90 -10.46
CA GLY A 329 8.58 55.85 -11.50
C GLY A 329 9.86 55.16 -11.98
N ILE A 330 11.01 55.84 -12.02
CA ILE A 330 12.28 55.23 -12.49
C ILE A 330 12.93 54.36 -11.40
N ALA A 331 12.87 54.78 -10.13
CA ALA A 331 13.40 53.99 -9.02
C ALA A 331 12.55 52.73 -8.80
N GLN A 332 11.22 52.84 -8.95
CA GLN A 332 10.30 51.71 -8.89
C GLN A 332 10.55 50.69 -10.02
N GLU A 333 10.84 51.15 -11.24
CA GLU A 333 11.13 50.26 -12.37
C GLU A 333 12.43 49.48 -12.19
N ILE A 334 13.48 50.12 -11.65
CA ILE A 334 14.76 49.44 -11.38
C ILE A 334 14.59 48.39 -10.28
N VAL A 335 13.90 48.72 -9.19
CA VAL A 335 13.61 47.78 -8.09
C VAL A 335 12.74 46.61 -8.59
N ALA A 336 11.73 46.87 -9.42
CA ALA A 336 10.90 45.82 -10.01
C ALA A 336 11.71 44.88 -10.92
N ARG A 337 12.60 45.43 -11.76
CA ARG A 337 13.49 44.61 -12.62
C ARG A 337 14.49 43.79 -11.80
N GLU A 338 15.02 44.35 -10.72
CA GLU A 338 15.88 43.62 -9.79
C GLU A 338 15.12 42.46 -9.12
N GLU A 339 13.89 42.70 -8.65
CA GLU A 339 13.05 41.64 -8.08
C GLU A 339 12.72 40.54 -9.08
N ILE A 340 12.45 40.88 -10.35
CA ILE A 340 12.25 39.88 -11.42
C ILE A 340 13.47 38.98 -11.55
N LEU A 341 14.67 39.55 -11.70
CA LEU A 341 15.91 38.79 -11.85
C LEU A 341 16.21 37.91 -10.61
N ARG A 342 15.87 38.39 -9.40
CA ARG A 342 15.99 37.60 -8.17
C ARG A 342 15.01 36.42 -8.18
N LYS A 343 13.73 36.66 -8.48
CA LYS A 343 12.68 35.63 -8.54
C LYS A 343 12.97 34.58 -9.62
N GLU A 344 13.52 34.96 -10.77
CA GLU A 344 13.93 34.02 -11.83
C GLU A 344 15.02 33.06 -11.35
N ARG A 345 16.02 33.57 -10.61
CA ARG A 345 17.07 32.74 -10.03
C ARG A 345 16.53 31.79 -8.96
N GLU A 346 15.71 32.30 -8.05
CA GLU A 346 15.07 31.50 -6.99
C GLU A 346 14.15 30.42 -7.56
N LEU A 347 13.42 30.72 -8.64
CA LEU A 347 12.58 29.76 -9.35
C LEU A 347 13.40 28.61 -9.94
N GLU A 348 14.53 28.92 -10.58
CA GLU A 348 15.40 27.88 -11.16
C GLU A 348 16.01 27.01 -10.06
N GLU A 349 16.48 27.60 -8.96
CA GLU A 349 16.96 26.85 -7.80
C GLU A 349 15.87 25.95 -7.20
N ALA A 350 14.64 26.45 -7.06
CA ALA A 350 13.50 25.68 -6.56
C ALA A 350 13.15 24.52 -7.50
N ARG A 351 13.21 24.73 -8.82
CA ARG A 351 13.02 23.67 -9.83
C ARG A 351 14.07 22.57 -9.72
N VAL A 352 15.35 22.94 -9.59
CA VAL A 352 16.45 21.99 -9.40
C VAL A 352 16.27 21.18 -8.11
N LYS A 353 15.92 21.83 -6.99
CA LYS A 353 15.63 21.15 -5.71
C LYS A 353 14.45 20.18 -5.83
N LEU A 354 13.36 20.59 -6.47
CA LEU A 354 12.19 19.73 -6.69
C LEU A 354 12.53 18.51 -7.57
N ALA A 355 13.30 18.71 -8.64
CA ALA A 355 13.76 17.64 -9.51
C ALA A 355 14.63 16.62 -8.75
N ALA A 356 15.55 17.11 -7.91
CA ALA A 356 16.39 16.26 -7.07
C ALA A 356 15.56 15.43 -6.07
N LEU A 357 14.58 16.04 -5.40
CA LEU A 357 13.67 15.34 -4.48
C LEU A 357 12.82 14.28 -5.19
N ARG A 358 12.30 14.59 -6.39
CA ARG A 358 11.57 13.60 -7.21
C ARG A 358 12.48 12.45 -7.62
N LYS A 359 13.71 12.73 -8.04
CA LYS A 359 14.70 11.70 -8.39
C LYS A 359 15.06 10.82 -7.19
N ALA A 360 15.21 11.39 -6.00
CA ALA A 360 15.43 10.61 -4.78
C ALA A 360 14.23 9.73 -4.43
N LYS A 361 13.00 10.23 -4.63
CA LYS A 361 11.75 9.51 -4.30
C LYS A 361 11.42 8.39 -5.28
N TYR A 362 11.72 8.57 -6.57
CA TYR A 362 11.31 7.63 -7.64
C TYR A 362 12.47 6.91 -8.34
N GLY A 363 13.71 7.40 -8.22
CA GLY A 363 14.90 6.81 -8.85
C GLY A 363 15.43 5.55 -8.18
N ASN A 364 14.83 5.11 -7.07
CA ASN A 364 15.16 3.86 -6.38
C ASN A 364 14.20 2.70 -6.72
N ARG A 365 13.26 2.88 -7.66
CA ARG A 365 12.54 1.76 -8.29
C ARG A 365 13.33 1.30 -9.52
N SER A 366 13.66 0.02 -9.57
CA SER A 366 14.47 -0.61 -10.61
C SER A 366 13.83 -0.49 -12.01
N PRO A 367 14.61 -0.36 -13.10
CA PRO A 367 14.11 -0.06 -14.45
C PRO A 367 13.50 -1.23 -15.25
N ASP A 368 13.02 -2.31 -14.61
CA ASP A 368 12.64 -3.53 -15.34
C ASP A 368 11.15 -3.64 -15.74
N GLU A 369 10.36 -2.59 -15.59
CA GLU A 369 8.96 -2.56 -16.07
C GLU A 369 8.68 -1.34 -16.95
N TYR A 370 9.42 -1.21 -18.04
CA TYR A 370 9.06 -0.33 -19.18
C TYR A 370 9.38 -1.02 -20.51
N GLN A 371 8.90 -2.25 -20.68
CA GLN A 371 8.76 -2.85 -22.01
C GLN A 371 7.34 -3.37 -22.18
N GLY A 372 6.54 -2.62 -22.94
CA GLY A 372 5.23 -3.03 -23.41
C GLY A 372 4.14 -2.04 -23.06
N TYR A 373 3.81 -1.16 -24.02
CA TYR A 373 2.47 -0.88 -24.55
C TYR A 373 2.34 0.57 -25.03
N GLY A 374 2.07 0.72 -26.33
CA GLY A 374 1.51 1.93 -26.97
C GLY A 374 2.53 2.77 -27.75
N SER A 375 2.96 2.39 -28.96
CA SER A 375 2.28 2.57 -30.27
C SER A 375 2.61 3.94 -30.88
N GLN A 376 3.23 3.95 -32.08
CA GLN A 376 2.59 4.23 -33.39
C GLN A 376 1.93 5.61 -33.46
#